data_AF-A0A923YQZ5-F1
#
_entry.id   AF-A0A923YQZ5-F1
#
_cell.length_a   1.000
_cell.length_b   1.000
_cell.length_c   1.000
_cell.angle_alpha   90.00
_cell.angle_beta   90.00
_cell.angle_gamma   90.00
#
_symmetry.space_group_name_H-M   'P 1'
#
loop_
_entity.id
_entity.type
_entity.pdbx_description
1 polymer ?
#
loop_
_entity_poly.entity_id
_entity_poly.type
_entity_poly.pdbx_seq_one_letter_code
_entity_poly.pdbx_strand_id
1 'polypeptide(L)'
;MSKSLEEVNESVATQGKSSVFRKILAFFGPAYLISVGYMDPGNWATDLAGGSQFGYSLLWVLLMSNLMALLLQSLSARLGIVTQRDLAQASRETYSKFINYILYFLAEIAIAACDLAEVLGMAIGINLLFGLPLIQGVMITVFDTFLLLFLINKGMRKMEAFIIVLVAIIGISFLFEMI
;
A
#
# COMPACT_ATOMS: atom_id res chain seq x y z
N MET A 1 -15.12 -7.68 21.49
CA MET A 1 -13.96 -7.24 20.69
C MET A 1 -14.29 -5.86 20.18
N SER A 2 -13.34 -4.92 20.26
CA SER A 2 -13.41 -3.60 19.63
C SER A 2 -13.62 -3.73 18.11
N LYS A 3 -14.24 -2.74 17.48
CA LYS A 3 -14.38 -2.74 16.01
C LYS A 3 -12.98 -2.58 15.38
N SER A 4 -12.75 -3.18 14.21
CA SER A 4 -11.51 -2.92 13.47
C SER A 4 -11.47 -1.47 13.01
N LEU A 5 -10.33 -0.79 13.13
CA LEU A 5 -10.13 0.62 12.73
C LEU A 5 -11.18 1.58 13.32
N GLU A 6 -11.39 1.59 14.64
CA GLU A 6 -12.47 2.33 15.31
C GLU A 6 -12.57 3.82 14.92
N GLU A 7 -11.45 4.46 14.59
CA GLU A 7 -11.39 5.88 14.21
C GLU A 7 -11.99 6.18 12.82
N VAL A 8 -12.04 5.18 11.94
CA VAL A 8 -12.46 5.35 10.52
C VAL A 8 -13.48 4.31 10.05
N ASN A 9 -13.84 3.35 10.90
CA ASN A 9 -14.84 2.33 10.63
C ASN A 9 -16.20 3.00 10.29
N GLU A 10 -16.80 2.61 9.16
CA GLU A 10 -18.08 3.17 8.67
C GLU A 10 -18.08 4.70 8.41
N SER A 11 -16.91 5.36 8.31
CA SER A 11 -16.81 6.82 8.14
C SER A 11 -17.37 7.37 6.82
N VAL A 12 -17.57 6.52 5.81
CA VAL A 12 -18.09 6.91 4.49
C VAL A 12 -19.56 6.49 4.35
N ALA A 13 -20.47 7.39 4.71
CA ALA A 13 -21.90 7.21 4.48
C ALA A 13 -22.22 7.19 2.97
N THR A 14 -22.77 6.09 2.47
CA THR A 14 -23.24 5.94 1.08
C THR A 14 -24.75 6.17 0.93
N GLN A 15 -25.47 6.32 2.05
CA GLN A 15 -26.90 6.62 2.06
C GLN A 15 -27.13 8.07 1.58
N GLY A 16 -27.89 8.24 0.49
CA GLY A 16 -28.25 9.55 -0.09
C GLY A 16 -27.55 9.93 -1.41
N LYS A 17 -26.61 9.14 -1.93
CA LYS A 17 -26.01 9.38 -3.25
C LYS A 17 -26.87 8.76 -4.37
N SER A 18 -27.52 9.58 -5.20
CA SER A 18 -28.50 9.12 -6.22
C SER A 18 -27.89 8.38 -7.43
N SER A 19 -26.61 8.60 -7.74
CA SER A 19 -25.94 7.98 -8.89
C SER A 19 -24.95 6.89 -8.47
N VAL A 20 -25.03 5.75 -9.15
CA VAL A 20 -24.10 4.60 -9.00
C VAL A 20 -22.64 5.06 -9.09
N PHE A 21 -22.32 5.99 -9.99
CA PHE A 21 -20.98 6.54 -10.16
C PHE A 21 -20.45 7.26 -8.90
N ARG A 22 -21.29 8.04 -8.22
CA ARG A 22 -20.92 8.74 -6.97
C ARG A 22 -20.74 7.79 -5.78
N LYS A 23 -21.39 6.63 -5.82
CA LYS A 23 -21.17 5.56 -4.84
C LYS A 23 -19.82 4.89 -5.09
N ILE A 24 -19.52 4.52 -6.34
CA ILE A 24 -18.23 3.90 -6.70
C ILE A 24 -17.07 4.84 -6.36
N LEU A 25 -17.16 6.14 -6.68
CA LEU A 25 -16.17 7.16 -6.31
C LEU A 25 -15.83 7.21 -4.80
N ALA A 26 -16.76 6.79 -3.93
CA ALA A 26 -16.54 6.77 -2.50
C ALA A 26 -15.67 5.58 -2.03
N PHE A 27 -15.59 4.51 -2.84
CA PHE A 27 -14.83 3.29 -2.54
C PHE A 27 -13.45 3.25 -3.18
N PHE A 28 -13.12 4.22 -4.05
CA PHE A 28 -11.80 4.29 -4.66
C PHE A 28 -10.69 4.59 -3.65
N GLY A 29 -10.97 5.38 -2.60
CA GLY A 29 -9.98 5.77 -1.59
C GLY A 29 -9.26 4.58 -0.95
N PRO A 30 -9.99 3.65 -0.30
CA PRO A 30 -9.41 2.43 0.25
C PRO A 30 -8.71 1.54 -0.79
N ALA A 31 -9.24 1.47 -2.02
CA ALA A 31 -8.62 0.69 -3.08
C ALA A 31 -7.25 1.26 -3.49
N TYR A 32 -7.13 2.58 -3.62
CA TYR A 32 -5.87 3.23 -3.93
C TYR A 32 -4.83 3.06 -2.82
N LEU A 33 -5.24 3.16 -1.55
CA LEU A 33 -4.34 2.93 -0.41
C LEU A 33 -3.71 1.54 -0.47
N ILE A 34 -4.47 0.51 -0.86
CA ILE A 34 -3.95 -0.85 -1.03
C ILE A 34 -3.04 -0.94 -2.27
N SER A 35 -3.43 -0.34 -3.39
CA SER A 35 -2.68 -0.43 -4.65
C SER A 35 -1.29 0.22 -4.58
N VAL A 36 -1.10 1.27 -3.77
CA VAL A 36 0.19 1.94 -3.63
C VAL A 36 1.25 1.02 -3.02
N GLY A 37 0.86 0.13 -2.11
CA GLY A 37 1.78 -0.87 -1.55
C GLY A 37 2.29 -1.90 -2.58
N TYR A 38 1.69 -1.98 -3.77
CA TYR A 38 2.19 -2.79 -4.89
C TYR A 38 3.09 -2.00 -5.84
N MET A 39 3.40 -0.74 -5.54
CA MET A 39 4.26 0.14 -6.34
C MET A 39 5.51 0.57 -5.55
N ASP A 40 5.92 -0.23 -4.57
CA ASP A 40 7.04 0.05 -3.69
C ASP A 40 8.40 -0.11 -4.39
N PRO A 41 9.45 0.62 -3.98
CA PRO A 41 10.79 0.51 -4.57
C PRO A 41 11.39 -0.90 -4.53
N GLY A 42 10.91 -1.76 -3.62
CA GLY A 42 11.37 -3.15 -3.50
C GLY A 42 11.10 -3.96 -4.76
N ASN A 43 9.97 -3.73 -5.43
CA ASN A 43 9.62 -4.44 -6.65
C ASN A 43 10.27 -3.83 -7.92
N TRP A 44 10.60 -2.53 -7.92
CA TRP A 44 11.24 -1.89 -9.08
C TRP A 44 12.61 -2.46 -9.38
N ALA A 45 13.39 -2.79 -8.35
CA ALA A 45 14.71 -3.38 -8.54
C ALA A 45 14.63 -4.71 -9.32
N THR A 46 13.66 -5.56 -8.98
CA THR A 46 13.44 -6.84 -9.66
C THR A 46 12.85 -6.66 -11.05
N ASP A 47 11.93 -5.70 -11.23
CA ASP A 47 11.29 -5.44 -12.51
C ASP A 47 12.27 -4.82 -13.52
N LEU A 48 13.10 -3.87 -13.09
CA LEU A 48 14.16 -3.27 -13.92
C LEU A 48 15.24 -4.30 -14.27
N ALA A 49 15.69 -5.11 -13.30
CA ALA A 49 16.67 -6.17 -13.56
C ALA A 49 16.10 -7.23 -14.50
N GLY A 50 14.84 -7.63 -14.31
CA GLY A 50 14.13 -8.58 -15.17
C GLY A 50 13.95 -8.05 -16.59
N GLY A 51 13.55 -6.78 -16.74
CA GLY A 51 13.43 -6.12 -18.04
C GLY A 51 14.78 -5.98 -18.75
N SER A 52 15.84 -5.64 -18.02
CA SER A 52 17.19 -5.52 -18.59
C SER A 52 17.75 -6.87 -19.08
N GLN A 53 17.41 -7.98 -18.44
CA GLN A 53 17.93 -9.31 -18.80
C GLN A 53 17.04 -10.06 -19.80
N PHE A 54 15.71 -9.95 -19.68
CA PHE A 54 14.74 -10.76 -20.45
C PHE A 54 13.87 -9.93 -21.41
N GLY A 55 14.10 -8.62 -21.48
CA GLY A 55 13.26 -7.70 -22.26
C GLY A 55 11.79 -7.80 -21.85
N TYR A 56 10.90 -7.89 -22.83
CA TYR A 56 9.45 -7.96 -22.61
C TYR A 56 8.91 -9.35 -22.26
N SER A 57 9.78 -10.37 -22.17
CA SER A 57 9.35 -11.77 -22.00
C SER A 57 8.61 -12.04 -20.68
N LEU A 58 8.85 -11.21 -19.65
CA LEU A 58 8.27 -11.36 -18.31
C LEU A 58 6.95 -10.59 -18.12
N LEU A 59 6.50 -9.81 -19.11
CA LEU A 59 5.27 -9.01 -18.98
C LEU A 59 4.03 -9.87 -18.67
N TRP A 60 3.94 -11.08 -19.23
CA TRP A 60 2.81 -11.98 -18.97
C TRP A 60 2.82 -12.48 -17.52
N VAL A 61 4.01 -12.67 -16.92
CA VAL A 61 4.16 -13.08 -15.51
C VAL A 61 3.67 -11.96 -14.61
N LEU A 62 4.06 -10.72 -14.92
CA LEU A 62 3.61 -9.53 -14.21
C LEU A 62 2.08 -9.37 -14.28
N LEU A 63 1.48 -9.62 -15.45
CA LEU A 63 0.02 -9.61 -15.62
C LEU A 63 -0.66 -10.69 -14.76
N MET A 64 -0.15 -11.92 -14.77
CA MET A 64 -0.71 -13.02 -13.97
C MET A 64 -0.57 -12.77 -12.46
N SER A 65 0.55 -12.20 -12.02
CA SER A 65 0.77 -11.79 -10.63
C SER A 65 -0.27 -10.75 -10.18
N ASN A 66 -0.52 -9.75 -11.01
CA ASN A 66 -1.54 -8.73 -10.74
C ASN A 66 -2.97 -9.31 -10.68
N LEU A 67 -3.31 -10.28 -11.56
CA LEU A 67 -4.61 -10.96 -11.48
C LEU A 67 -4.78 -11.75 -10.19
N MET A 68 -3.72 -12.44 -9.72
CA MET A 68 -3.74 -13.13 -8.43
C MET A 68 -3.90 -12.15 -7.27
N ALA A 69 -3.18 -11.02 -7.30
CA ALA A 69 -3.32 -9.96 -6.29
C ALA A 69 -4.76 -9.42 -6.23
N LEU A 70 -5.37 -9.11 -7.38
CA LEU A 70 -6.77 -8.67 -7.45
C LEU A 70 -7.74 -9.71 -6.89
N LEU A 71 -7.54 -11.00 -7.19
CA LEU A 71 -8.35 -12.08 -6.63
C LEU A 71 -8.26 -12.10 -5.10
N LEU A 72 -7.05 -12.15 -4.54
CA LEU A 72 -6.83 -12.24 -3.10
C LEU A 72 -7.37 -10.99 -2.38
N GLN A 73 -7.16 -9.80 -2.92
CA GLN A 73 -7.70 -8.58 -2.30
C GLN A 73 -9.22 -8.46 -2.41
N SER A 74 -9.82 -8.99 -3.47
CA SER A 74 -11.28 -9.08 -3.55
C SER A 74 -11.88 -9.98 -2.45
N LEU A 75 -11.17 -11.05 -2.08
CA LEU A 75 -11.59 -11.95 -1.00
C LEU A 75 -11.41 -11.29 0.37
N SER A 76 -10.27 -10.65 0.62
CA SER A 76 -10.00 -9.89 1.85
C SER A 76 -11.01 -8.77 2.05
N ALA A 77 -11.30 -8.00 0.99
CA ALA A 77 -12.32 -6.95 1.03
C ALA A 77 -13.72 -7.52 1.29
N ARG A 78 -14.08 -8.64 0.64
CA ARG A 78 -15.38 -9.30 0.88
C ARG A 78 -15.51 -9.78 2.32
N LEU A 79 -14.45 -10.34 2.91
CA LEU A 79 -14.43 -10.73 4.32
C LEU A 79 -14.72 -9.51 5.22
N GLY A 80 -14.02 -8.40 5.00
CA GLY A 80 -14.20 -7.16 5.76
C GLY A 80 -15.60 -6.58 5.64
N ILE A 81 -16.17 -6.56 4.44
CA ILE A 81 -17.51 -6.00 4.18
C ILE A 81 -18.61 -6.90 4.77
N VAL A 82 -18.50 -8.22 4.62
CA VAL A 82 -19.56 -9.16 5.03
C VAL A 82 -19.52 -9.43 6.53
N THR A 83 -18.33 -9.66 7.09
CA THR A 83 -18.19 -10.02 8.50
C THR A 83 -18.00 -8.82 9.42
N GLN A 84 -17.77 -7.61 8.86
CA GLN A 84 -17.47 -6.39 9.59
C GLN A 84 -16.25 -6.52 10.52
N ARG A 85 -15.31 -7.39 10.12
CA ARG A 85 -14.10 -7.74 10.86
C ARG A 85 -12.91 -7.78 9.93
N ASP A 86 -11.74 -7.45 10.46
CA ASP A 86 -10.50 -7.63 9.70
C ASP A 86 -10.04 -9.10 9.70
N LEU A 87 -9.09 -9.41 8.81
CA LEU A 87 -8.54 -10.75 8.66
C LEU A 87 -7.82 -11.24 9.93
N ALA A 88 -7.22 -10.34 10.71
CA ALA A 88 -6.53 -10.71 11.95
C ALA A 88 -7.54 -11.12 13.05
N GLN A 89 -8.67 -10.42 13.17
CA GLN A 89 -9.79 -10.77 14.05
C GLN A 89 -10.40 -12.11 13.66
N ALA A 90 -10.66 -12.32 12.36
CA ALA A 90 -11.16 -13.60 11.86
C ALA A 90 -10.18 -14.77 12.13
N SER A 91 -8.88 -14.54 11.93
CA SER A 91 -7.83 -15.54 12.20
C SER A 91 -7.74 -15.87 13.69
N ARG A 92 -7.81 -14.86 14.56
CA ARG A 92 -7.77 -15.04 16.02
C ARG A 92 -8.94 -15.85 16.57
N GLU A 93 -10.11 -15.76 15.96
CA GLU A 93 -11.29 -16.54 16.36
C GLU A 93 -11.26 -17.97 15.81
N THR A 94 -10.66 -18.18 14.64
CA THR A 94 -10.66 -19.48 13.96
C THR A 94 -9.51 -20.39 14.43
N TYR A 95 -8.34 -19.81 14.71
CA TYR A 95 -7.14 -20.57 15.07
C TYR A 95 -6.88 -20.60 16.58
N SER A 96 -6.10 -21.59 17.03
CA SER A 96 -5.63 -21.65 18.41
C SER A 96 -4.71 -20.46 18.72
N LYS A 97 -4.67 -20.02 20.00
CA LYS A 97 -3.89 -18.85 20.42
C LYS A 97 -2.41 -18.94 19.99
N PHE A 98 -1.83 -20.14 20.02
CA PHE A 98 -0.44 -20.36 19.62
C PHE A 98 -0.21 -20.06 18.13
N ILE A 99 -1.05 -20.59 17.24
CA ILE A 99 -0.96 -20.33 15.79
C ILE A 99 -1.18 -18.84 15.51
N ASN A 100 -2.14 -18.21 16.19
CA ASN A 100 -2.38 -16.77 16.01
C ASN A 100 -1.17 -15.90 16.38
N TYR A 101 -0.40 -16.26 17.43
CA TYR A 101 0.84 -15.55 17.75
C TYR A 101 1.92 -15.73 16.68
N ILE A 102 2.02 -16.91 16.08
CA ILE A 102 2.94 -17.14 14.95
C ILE A 102 2.54 -16.27 13.76
N LEU A 103 1.25 -16.27 13.39
CA LEU A 103 0.73 -15.45 12.30
C LEU A 103 0.96 -13.95 12.55
N TYR A 104 0.76 -13.50 13.78
CA TYR A 104 1.04 -12.13 14.18
C TYR A 104 2.52 -11.77 13.99
N PHE A 105 3.44 -12.62 14.47
CA PHE A 105 4.87 -12.37 14.33
C PHE A 105 5.34 -12.38 12.86
N LEU A 106 4.78 -13.28 12.04
CA LEU A 106 5.05 -13.29 10.61
C LEU A 106 4.55 -12.02 9.90
N ALA A 107 3.38 -11.52 10.30
CA ALA A 107 2.84 -10.26 9.76
C ALA A 107 3.71 -9.05 10.16
N GLU A 108 4.18 -9.00 11.41
CA GLU A 108 5.12 -7.97 11.89
C GLU A 108 6.45 -8.00 11.14
N ILE A 109 7.01 -9.19 10.88
CA ILE A 109 8.21 -9.32 10.05
C ILE A 109 7.95 -8.84 8.62
N ALA A 110 6.80 -9.19 8.04
CA ALA A 110 6.46 -8.83 6.67
C ALA A 110 6.34 -7.30 6.51
N ILE A 111 5.65 -6.62 7.43
CA ILE A 111 5.52 -5.16 7.38
C ILE A 111 6.85 -4.45 7.66
N ALA A 112 7.68 -4.96 8.57
CA ALA A 112 9.02 -4.42 8.82
C ALA A 112 9.95 -4.58 7.62
N ALA A 113 9.83 -5.70 6.87
CA ALA A 113 10.59 -5.90 5.64
C ALA A 113 10.13 -4.95 4.51
N CYS A 114 8.82 -4.68 4.43
CA CYS A 114 8.27 -3.70 3.49
C CYS A 114 8.76 -2.28 3.80
N ASP A 115 8.68 -1.86 5.06
CA ASP A 115 9.18 -0.56 5.53
C ASP A 115 10.69 -0.38 5.26
N LEU A 116 11.48 -1.44 5.48
CA LEU A 116 12.91 -1.43 5.15
C LEU A 116 13.17 -1.15 3.66
N ALA A 117 12.37 -1.71 2.76
CA ALA A 117 12.50 -1.47 1.32
C ALA A 117 12.15 -0.01 0.96
N GLU A 118 11.12 0.56 1.60
CA GLU A 118 10.72 1.97 1.41
C GLU A 118 11.80 2.94 1.90
N VAL A 119 12.34 2.71 3.12
CA VAL A 119 13.41 3.54 3.70
C VAL A 119 14.67 3.50 2.83
N LEU A 120 15.08 2.32 2.35
CA LEU A 120 16.24 2.18 1.47
C LEU A 120 15.99 2.86 0.12
N GLY A 121 14.80 2.69 -0.46
CA GLY A 121 14.41 3.33 -1.72
C GLY A 121 14.45 4.86 -1.61
N MET A 122 13.90 5.42 -0.53
CA MET A 122 13.92 6.86 -0.27
C MET A 122 15.35 7.37 -0.04
N ALA A 123 16.16 6.68 0.75
CA ALA A 123 17.55 7.08 1.01
C ALA A 123 18.41 7.06 -0.27
N ILE A 124 18.24 6.03 -1.12
CA ILE A 124 18.91 5.95 -2.42
C ILE A 124 18.40 7.05 -3.36
N GLY A 125 17.09 7.30 -3.39
CA GLY A 125 16.50 8.39 -4.19
C GLY A 125 17.06 9.76 -3.80
N ILE A 126 17.16 10.05 -2.50
CA ILE A 126 17.77 11.28 -1.98
C ILE A 126 19.26 11.36 -2.35
N ASN A 127 19.99 10.24 -2.27
CA ASN A 127 21.39 10.18 -2.67
C ASN A 127 21.57 10.50 -4.16
N LEU A 128 20.71 9.95 -5.03
CA LEU A 128 20.78 10.19 -6.48
C LEU A 128 20.38 11.63 -6.85
N LEU A 129 19.39 12.22 -6.16
CA LEU A 129 18.90 13.57 -6.46
C LEU A 129 19.81 14.68 -5.93
N PHE A 130 20.33 14.52 -4.70
CA PHE A 130 21.03 15.60 -3.98
C PHE A 130 22.50 15.26 -3.67
N GLY A 131 22.97 14.05 -3.98
CA GLY A 131 24.33 13.60 -3.66
C GLY A 131 24.59 13.36 -2.17
N LEU A 132 23.56 13.35 -1.33
CA LEU A 132 23.70 13.18 0.12
C LEU A 132 24.10 11.73 0.49
N PRO A 133 25.01 11.51 1.44
CA PRO A 133 25.34 10.17 1.92
C PRO A 133 24.11 9.39 2.41
N LEU A 134 24.09 8.07 2.19
CA LEU A 134 22.97 7.20 2.58
C LEU A 134 22.56 7.34 4.05
N ILE A 135 23.53 7.48 4.96
CA ILE A 135 23.27 7.67 6.39
C ILE A 135 22.44 8.93 6.64
N GLN A 136 22.72 10.02 5.93
CA GLN A 136 21.93 11.25 6.02
C GLN A 136 20.56 11.09 5.38
N GLY A 137 20.48 10.36 4.26
CA GLY A 137 19.21 9.98 3.62
C GLY A 137 18.29 9.22 4.58
N VAL A 138 18.80 8.19 5.26
CA VAL A 138 18.07 7.41 6.27
C VAL A 138 17.66 8.28 7.47
N MET A 139 18.50 9.21 7.91
CA MET A 139 18.11 10.13 8.98
C MET A 139 16.96 11.06 8.55
N ILE A 140 16.89 11.42 7.26
CA ILE A 140 15.78 12.21 6.72
C ILE A 140 14.51 11.35 6.64
N THR A 141 14.61 10.06 6.33
CA THR A 141 13.41 9.21 6.23
C THR A 141 12.65 9.17 7.54
N VAL A 142 13.30 9.23 8.72
CA VAL A 142 12.61 9.30 10.04
C VAL A 142 11.52 10.39 10.12
N PHE A 143 11.64 11.48 9.35
CA PHE A 143 10.61 12.52 9.28
C PHE A 143 9.30 12.08 8.59
N ASP A 144 9.29 10.95 7.89
CA ASP A 144 8.10 10.37 7.26
C ASP A 144 7.01 10.02 8.29
N THR A 145 7.38 9.54 9.48
CA THR A 145 6.47 9.22 10.56
C THR A 145 5.74 10.48 11.04
N PHE A 146 6.47 11.58 11.19
CA PHE A 146 5.88 12.88 11.53
C PHE A 146 4.99 13.41 10.41
N LEU A 147 5.38 13.23 9.15
CA LEU A 147 4.57 13.58 7.99
C LEU A 147 3.26 12.79 7.95
N LEU A 148 3.32 11.48 8.19
CA LEU A 148 2.16 10.59 8.23
C LEU A 148 1.22 10.96 9.38
N LEU A 149 1.74 11.19 10.59
CA LEU A 149 0.95 11.65 11.73
C LEU A 149 0.25 12.98 11.44
N PHE A 150 0.94 13.93 10.80
CA PHE A 150 0.37 15.20 10.38
C PHE A 150 -0.75 15.02 9.34
N LEU A 151 -0.58 14.11 8.38
CA LEU A 151 -1.58 13.81 7.36
C LEU A 151 -2.82 13.11 7.93
N ILE A 152 -2.64 12.17 8.87
CA ILE A 152 -3.74 11.52 9.59
C ILE A 152 -4.57 12.57 10.35
N ASN A 153 -3.92 13.51 11.05
CA ASN A 153 -4.61 14.57 11.78
C ASN A 153 -5.47 15.47 10.85
N LYS A 154 -5.05 15.66 9.60
CA LYS A 154 -5.79 16.44 8.60
C LYS A 154 -6.98 15.69 7.97
N GLY A 155 -7.09 14.38 8.19
CA GLY A 155 -8.20 13.52 7.79
C GLY A 155 -7.94 12.66 6.54
N MET A 156 -8.58 11.49 6.50
CA MET A 156 -8.35 10.42 5.50
C MET A 156 -8.42 10.89 4.04
N ARG A 157 -9.38 11.74 3.66
CA ARG A 157 -9.51 12.19 2.27
C ARG A 157 -8.29 12.99 1.77
N LYS A 158 -7.62 13.73 2.67
CA LYS A 158 -6.42 14.49 2.31
C LYS A 158 -5.20 13.57 2.18
N MET A 159 -5.11 12.55 3.03
CA MET A 159 -4.09 11.50 2.92
C MET A 159 -4.23 10.76 1.59
N GLU A 160 -5.45 10.31 1.23
CA GLU A 160 -5.71 9.65 -0.06
C GLU A 160 -5.32 10.54 -1.25
N ALA A 161 -5.72 11.81 -1.24
CA ALA A 161 -5.37 12.75 -2.31
C ALA A 161 -3.86 12.96 -2.42
N PHE A 162 -3.15 13.05 -1.30
CA PHE A 162 -1.69 13.17 -1.27
C PHE A 162 -1.02 11.95 -1.92
N ILE A 163 -1.44 10.75 -1.56
CA ILE A 163 -0.91 9.51 -2.11
C ILE A 163 -1.19 9.39 -3.62
N ILE A 164 -2.40 9.75 -4.07
CA ILE A 164 -2.74 9.77 -5.51
C ILE A 164 -1.81 10.70 -6.30
N VAL A 165 -1.48 11.86 -5.73
CA VAL A 165 -0.53 12.80 -6.37
C VAL A 165 0.87 12.18 -6.48
N LEU A 166 1.35 11.50 -5.43
CA LEU A 166 2.65 10.81 -5.48
C LEU A 166 2.69 9.73 -6.57
N VAL A 167 1.67 8.87 -6.64
CA VAL A 167 1.56 7.84 -7.68
C VAL A 167 1.50 8.45 -9.07
N ALA A 168 0.76 9.56 -9.24
CA ALA A 168 0.69 10.26 -10.52
C ALA A 168 2.06 10.81 -10.95
N ILE A 169 2.84 11.37 -10.02
CA ILE A 169 4.20 11.85 -10.31
C ILE A 169 5.08 10.69 -10.79
N ILE A 170 5.06 9.56 -10.09
CA ILE A 170 5.82 8.35 -10.48
C ILE A 170 5.42 7.88 -11.88
N GLY A 171 4.11 7.70 -12.11
CA GLY A 171 3.59 7.22 -13.39
C GLY A 171 3.91 8.15 -14.56
N ILE A 172 3.81 9.47 -14.38
CA ILE A 172 4.18 10.47 -15.39
C ILE A 172 5.69 10.43 -15.67
N SER A 173 6.51 10.26 -14.63
CA SER A 173 7.97 10.21 -14.77
C SER A 173 8.41 9.02 -15.63
N PHE A 174 7.91 7.81 -15.33
CA PHE A 174 8.20 6.63 -16.16
C PHE A 174 7.64 6.73 -17.58
N LEU A 175 6.45 7.32 -17.74
CA LEU A 175 5.87 7.52 -19.07
C LEU A 175 6.72 8.46 -19.92
N PHE A 176 7.26 9.53 -19.30
CA PHE A 176 8.14 10.46 -19.99
C PHE A 176 9.48 9.83 -20.37
N GLU A 177 10.02 8.92 -19.54
CA GLU A 177 11.26 8.19 -19.85
C GLU A 177 11.10 7.18 -21.02
N MET A 178 9.88 6.67 -21.24
CA MET A 178 9.59 5.74 -22.34
C MET A 178 9.37 6.42 -23.70
N ILE A 179 9.13 7.74 -23.73
CA ILE A 179 8.89 8.53 -24.96
C ILE A 179 10.22 9.09 -25.48
#